data_AF-A0A973KYZ1-F1
#
_entry.id   AF-A0A973KYZ1-F1
#
_cell.length_a   1.000
_cell.length_b   1.000
_cell.length_c   1.000
_cell.angle_alpha   90.00
_cell.angle_beta   90.00
_cell.angle_gamma   90.00
#
_symmetry.space_group_name_H-M   'P 1'
#
loop_
_entity.id
_entity.type
_entity.pdbx_description
1 polymer ?
#
loop_
_entity_poly.entity_id
_entity_poly.type
_entity_poly.pdbx_seq_one_letter_code
_entity_poly.pdbx_strand_id
1 'polypeptide(L)'
;MNDPSPIGPLDILTALGAPFRLHEHPDALGSLEACAALGVPLEQTVKTLAFVTPEDQLLLAALPGHARLRYGALARAAGIRRADLAPAGAA
;
A
#
# COMPACT_ATOMS: atom_id res chain seq x y z
N MET A 1 6.34 -32.29 -2.65
CA MET A 1 6.02 -31.03 -3.36
C MET A 1 6.34 -29.96 -2.35
N ASN A 2 7.55 -29.39 -2.42
CA ASN A 2 7.94 -28.34 -1.47
C ASN A 2 7.17 -27.09 -1.87
N ASP A 3 6.24 -26.64 -1.04
CA ASP A 3 5.78 -25.26 -1.13
C ASP A 3 7.01 -24.36 -1.07
N PRO A 4 7.21 -23.43 -2.01
CA PRO A 4 8.24 -22.42 -1.83
C PRO A 4 7.94 -21.71 -0.51
N SER A 5 8.90 -21.71 0.42
CA SER A 5 8.82 -20.88 1.61
C SER A 5 8.40 -19.48 1.19
N PRO A 6 7.48 -18.83 1.91
CA PRO A 6 6.97 -17.53 1.48
C PRO A 6 8.15 -16.58 1.33
N ILE A 7 8.38 -16.13 0.10
CA ILE A 7 9.44 -15.17 -0.22
C ILE A 7 9.00 -13.85 0.42
N GLY A 8 9.69 -13.44 1.48
CA GLY A 8 9.37 -12.23 2.19
C GLY A 8 9.68 -10.99 1.34
N PRO A 9 9.15 -9.81 1.67
CA PRO A 9 9.49 -8.57 0.96
C PRO A 9 10.99 -8.32 0.83
N LEU A 10 11.78 -8.67 1.87
CA LEU A 10 13.23 -8.53 1.87
C LEU A 10 13.92 -9.45 0.86
N ASP A 11 13.44 -10.69 0.73
CA ASP A 11 13.97 -11.66 -0.22
C ASP A 11 13.71 -11.21 -1.66
N ILE A 12 12.51 -10.65 -1.93
CA ILE A 12 12.16 -10.06 -3.24
C ILE A 12 13.11 -8.90 -3.58
N LEU A 13 13.28 -7.94 -2.67
CA LEU A 13 14.15 -6.78 -2.89
C LEU A 13 15.61 -7.22 -3.10
N THR A 14 16.07 -8.20 -2.32
CA THR A 14 17.43 -8.77 -2.44
C THR A 14 17.61 -9.47 -3.78
N ALA A 15 16.67 -10.30 -4.21
CA ALA A 15 16.71 -11.01 -5.49
C ALA A 15 16.71 -10.06 -6.69
N LEU A 16 16.05 -8.91 -6.57
CA LEU A 16 16.04 -7.85 -7.59
C LEU A 16 17.28 -6.95 -7.55
N GLY A 17 18.17 -7.11 -6.56
CA GLY A 17 19.30 -6.20 -6.35
C GLY A 17 18.88 -4.77 -6.01
N ALA A 18 17.66 -4.57 -5.51
CA ALA A 18 17.15 -3.27 -5.14
C ALA A 18 17.79 -2.82 -3.81
N PRO A 19 18.44 -1.64 -3.75
CA PRO A 19 19.00 -1.15 -2.50
C PRO A 19 17.88 -0.79 -1.52
N PHE A 20 17.96 -1.28 -0.28
CA PHE A 20 17.01 -0.96 0.77
C PHE A 20 17.70 -0.83 2.14
N ARG A 21 17.01 -0.18 3.07
CA ARG A 21 17.34 -0.16 4.50
C ARG A 21 16.12 -0.63 5.28
N LEU A 22 16.29 -1.64 6.13
CA LEU A 22 15.24 -2.06 7.06
C LEU A 22 15.25 -1.15 8.29
N HIS A 23 14.09 -0.62 8.64
CA HIS A 23 13.87 0.17 9.84
C HIS A 23 12.97 -0.63 10.79
N GLU A 24 13.52 -1.07 11.92
CA GLU A 24 12.75 -1.76 12.95
C GLU A 24 12.13 -0.73 13.91
N HIS A 25 10.89 -0.95 14.30
CA HIS A 25 10.21 -0.14 15.31
C HIS A 25 9.32 -1.05 16.18
N PRO A 26 9.04 -0.68 17.45
CA PRO A 26 8.00 -1.34 18.24
C PRO A 26 6.65 -1.29 17.50
N ASP A 27 5.72 -2.19 17.82
CA ASP A 27 4.36 -2.12 17.29
C ASP A 27 3.78 -0.71 17.52
N ALA A 28 3.72 0.08 16.45
CA ALA A 28 3.35 1.47 16.54
C ALA A 28 1.82 1.58 16.43
N LEU A 29 1.21 2.33 17.35
CA LEU A 29 -0.21 2.65 17.28
C LEU A 29 -0.40 3.78 16.25
N GLY A 30 -0.31 3.44 14.97
CA GLY A 30 -0.61 4.34 13.86
C GLY A 30 0.61 4.95 13.15
N SER A 31 0.39 5.40 11.93
CA SER A 31 1.45 5.78 10.97
C SER A 31 2.27 6.99 11.41
N LEU A 32 1.67 7.94 12.13
CA LEU A 32 2.37 9.14 12.62
C LEU A 32 3.38 8.81 13.72
N GLU A 33 3.03 7.91 14.64
CA GLU A 33 3.92 7.48 15.71
C GLU A 33 5.12 6.71 15.15
N ALA A 34 4.88 5.81 14.19
CA ALA A 34 5.94 5.08 13.49
C ALA A 34 6.91 6.06 12.78
N CYS A 35 6.37 7.03 12.05
CA CYS A 35 7.18 8.06 11.38
C CYS A 35 8.05 8.84 12.36
N ALA A 36 7.47 9.27 13.49
CA ALA A 36 8.18 10.01 14.53
C ALA A 36 9.30 9.17 15.17
N ALA A 37 9.02 7.90 15.50
CA ALA A 37 10.00 6.98 16.07
C ALA A 37 11.18 6.70 15.12
N LEU A 38 10.91 6.63 13.81
CA LEU A 38 11.92 6.34 12.79
C LEU A 38 12.63 7.59 12.24
N GLY A 39 12.16 8.79 12.60
CA GLY A 39 12.65 10.03 12.00
C GLY A 39 12.37 10.16 10.50
N VAL A 40 11.32 9.48 10.01
CA VAL A 40 10.93 9.48 8.59
C VAL A 40 9.74 10.43 8.39
N PRO A 41 9.84 11.45 7.51
CA PRO A 41 8.71 12.33 7.22
C PRO A 41 7.53 11.56 6.62
N LEU A 42 6.30 11.90 7.00
CA LEU A 42 5.10 11.22 6.51
C LEU A 42 4.96 11.33 4.98
N GLU A 43 5.48 12.40 4.39
CA GLU A 43 5.51 12.65 2.94
C GLU A 43 6.39 11.65 2.18
N GLN A 44 7.37 11.04 2.85
CA GLN A 44 8.26 10.02 2.30
C GLN A 44 7.76 8.59 2.54
N THR A 45 6.63 8.43 3.23
CA THR A 45 5.99 7.12 3.40
C THR A 45 4.97 6.87 2.30
N VAL A 46 4.69 5.60 2.03
CA VAL A 46 3.62 5.18 1.11
C VAL A 46 2.58 4.39 1.89
N LYS A 47 1.30 4.67 1.64
CA LYS A 47 0.19 3.82 2.03
C LYS A 47 -0.49 3.26 0.80
N THR A 48 -1.00 2.04 0.92
CA THR A 48 -1.76 1.37 -0.13
C THR A 48 -3.20 1.21 0.33
N LEU A 49 -4.15 1.69 -0.47
CA LEU A 49 -5.58 1.46 -0.28
C LEU A 49 -6.07 0.50 -1.35
N ALA A 50 -6.93 -0.44 -0.96
CA ALA A 50 -7.45 -1.46 -1.86
C ALA A 50 -8.93 -1.20 -2.19
N PHE A 51 -9.29 -1.39 -3.45
CA PHE A 51 -10.62 -1.24 -3.99
C PHE A 51 -10.98 -2.42 -4.89
N VAL A 52 -12.26 -2.63 -5.12
CA VAL A 52 -12.79 -3.57 -6.11
C VAL A 52 -13.63 -2.83 -7.15
N THR A 53 -13.59 -3.33 -8.39
CA THR A 53 -14.47 -2.90 -9.48
C THR A 53 -15.70 -3.83 -9.57
N PRO A 54 -16.72 -3.54 -10.39
CA PRO A 54 -17.88 -4.41 -10.57
C PRO A 54 -17.52 -5.79 -11.11
N GLU A 55 -16.40 -5.92 -11.80
CA GLU A 55 -15.85 -7.17 -12.33
C GLU A 55 -14.99 -7.92 -11.30
N ASP A 56 -15.09 -7.55 -10.02
CA ASP A 56 -14.34 -8.13 -8.91
C ASP A 56 -12.81 -8.02 -9.06
N GLN A 57 -12.36 -7.00 -9.82
CA GLN A 57 -10.94 -6.74 -10.01
C GLN A 57 -10.38 -5.90 -8.87
N LEU A 58 -9.26 -6.33 -8.30
CA LEU A 58 -8.55 -5.59 -7.27
C LEU A 58 -7.80 -4.40 -7.88
N LEU A 59 -8.07 -3.21 -7.34
CA LEU A 59 -7.39 -1.97 -7.66
C LEU A 59 -6.61 -1.48 -6.43
N LEU A 60 -5.28 -1.37 -6.55
CA LEU A 60 -4.41 -0.90 -5.48
C LEU A 60 -3.94 0.54 -5.75
N ALA A 61 -4.26 1.45 -4.85
CA ALA A 61 -3.85 2.84 -4.92
C ALA A 61 -2.72 3.12 -3.92
N ALA A 62 -1.49 3.29 -4.43
CA ALA A 62 -0.34 3.73 -3.66
C ALA A 62 -0.28 5.26 -3.61
N LEU A 63 -0.18 5.84 -2.40
CA LEU A 63 -0.16 7.28 -2.17
C LEU A 63 0.85 7.64 -1.09
N PRO A 64 1.41 8.87 -1.12
CA PRO A 64 2.14 9.41 0.02
C PRO A 64 1.30 9.34 1.31
N GLY A 65 1.92 9.07 2.45
CA GLY A 65 1.21 8.84 3.72
C GLY A 65 0.25 9.96 4.11
N HIS A 66 0.65 11.21 3.88
CA HIS A 66 -0.15 12.41 4.16
C HIS A 66 -1.29 12.65 3.14
N ALA A 67 -1.19 12.08 1.93
CA ALA A 67 -2.10 12.38 0.85
C ALA A 67 -3.47 11.76 1.07
N ARG A 68 -4.53 12.46 0.64
CA ARG A 68 -5.90 11.93 0.66
C ARG A 68 -6.28 11.42 -0.71
N LEU A 69 -6.81 10.21 -0.77
CA LEU A 69 -7.32 9.64 -2.00
C LEU A 69 -8.59 10.38 -2.44
N ARG A 70 -8.63 10.80 -3.70
CA ARG A 70 -9.84 11.29 -4.35
C ARG A 70 -10.43 10.17 -5.20
N TYR A 71 -11.55 9.60 -4.78
CA TYR A 71 -12.18 8.45 -5.44
C TYR A 71 -12.51 8.72 -6.91
N GLY A 72 -12.91 9.95 -7.24
CA GLY A 72 -13.14 10.34 -8.63
C GLY A 72 -11.87 10.34 -9.49
N ALA A 73 -10.72 10.70 -8.92
CA ALA A 73 -9.45 10.65 -9.65
C ALA A 73 -8.99 9.21 -9.85
N LEU A 74 -9.18 8.34 -8.84
CA LEU A 74 -8.88 6.92 -8.95
C LEU A 74 -9.76 6.21 -9.98
N ALA A 75 -11.08 6.44 -9.92
CA ALA A 75 -12.02 5.88 -10.89
C ALA A 75 -11.69 6.34 -12.32
N ARG A 76 -11.36 7.62 -12.50
CA ARG A 76 -10.91 8.15 -13.79
C ARG A 76 -9.62 7.47 -14.28
N ALA A 77 -8.64 7.24 -13.40
CA ALA A 77 -7.41 6.54 -13.74
C ALA A 77 -7.64 5.07 -14.11
N ALA A 78 -8.64 4.44 -13.47
CA ALA A 78 -9.06 3.07 -13.75
C ALA A 78 -10.04 2.95 -14.94
N GLY A 79 -10.49 4.06 -15.54
CA GLY A 79 -11.43 4.03 -16.66
C GLY A 79 -12.88 3.65 -16.30
N ILE A 80 -13.26 3.74 -15.02
CA ILE A 80 -14.59 3.37 -14.52
C ILE A 80 -15.35 4.58 -13.97
N ARG A 81 -16.65 4.43 -13.71
CA ARG A 81 -17.42 5.47 -13.03
C ARG A 81 -17.06 5.46 -11.55
N ARG A 82 -17.09 6.64 -10.91
CA ARG A 82 -16.84 6.76 -9.46
C ARG A 82 -17.76 5.86 -8.62
N ALA A 83 -19.01 5.67 -9.05
CA ALA A 83 -19.99 4.85 -8.33
C ALA A 83 -19.70 3.35 -8.41
N ASP A 84 -18.86 2.93 -9.35
CA ASP A 84 -18.49 1.52 -9.56
C ASP A 84 -17.25 1.12 -8.74
N LEU A 85 -16.69 2.07 -7.95
CA LEU A 85 -15.51 1.83 -7.12
C LEU A 85 -15.93 1.61 -5.67
N ALA A 86 -15.62 0.44 -5.11
CA ALA A 86 -15.90 0.10 -3.71
C ALA A 86 -14.60 -0.24 -2.96
N PRO A 87 -14.45 0.14 -1.66
CA PRO A 87 -13.33 -0.33 -0.86
C PRO A 87 -13.30 -1.86 -0.78
N ALA A 88 -12.12 -2.46 -0.93
CA ALA A 88 -11.97 -3.90 -0.76
C ALA A 88 -12.14 -4.29 0.72
N GLY A 89 -12.81 -5.41 0.98
CA GLY A 89 -13.04 -5.91 2.34
C GLY A 89 -14.13 -5.17 3.13
N ALA A 90 -14.86 -4.25 2.51
CA ALA A 90 -16.10 -3.71 3.05
C ALA A 90 -17.25 -4.70 2.77
N ALA A 91 -17.32 -5.77 3.58
CA ALA A 91 -18.45 -6.68 3.67
C ALA A 91 -19.08 -6.58 5.07
#